data_AF-A0A3M1EMS6-F1
#
_entry.id   AF-A0A3M1EMS6-F1
#
_cell.length_a   1.000
_cell.length_b   1.000
_cell.length_c   1.000
_cell.angle_alpha   90.00
_cell.angle_beta   90.00
_cell.angle_gamma   90.00
#
_symmetry.space_group_name_H-M   'P 1'
#
loop_
_entity.id
_entity.type
_entity.pdbx_description
1 polymer ?
#
loop_
_entity_poly.entity_id
_entity_poly.type
_entity_poly.pdbx_seq_one_letter_code
_entity_poly.pdbx_strand_id
1 'polypeptide(L)'
;GGAGGLPRPGFSRNPPAMGGIGRWGFPAPLPEAAEIRREWFLRLPTARSDHGSGSRIVLETMRKNEKGDEMGYSNGIRLLWGFLSIFLCCSAFPACPPDVDGDGVPPNEDNCLFVANPAQTDTDNDGVGDACDRCPTEVTNDRDHDGVCESEDNCDDVWNPNQEDQDGDGIGDACDSCPLGPEETGGEDRDHDGVSDGCDVCPSSPLFQIEPPLWYPDADGDGFGAGAGVESCVSPGMGYAPRAGDCDDTHEAIGPFAEEVCDGIDNDCDGAIDEGFASDCTRICDIEIPTDFATIQDAIEAAQGGETICVRAGTYTETIDFAGKAIALIGIDGPEETTIDADGSDSVVRFVQGEGREAILSGFTITGGVAREGGGIRIEAASPRLYHLQITGNRTFTWNM
;
A
#
# COMPACT_ATOMS: atom_id res chain seq x y z
N GLY A 1 -57.64 49.93 -32.04
CA GLY A 1 -56.59 50.95 -32.17
C GLY A 1 -55.23 50.28 -31.99
N GLY A 2 -54.11 50.88 -32.35
CA GLY A 2 -53.89 52.20 -32.95
C GLY A 2 -52.42 52.62 -32.76
N ALA A 3 -51.79 53.01 -33.87
CA ALA A 3 -50.66 53.96 -34.06
C ALA A 3 -49.65 54.17 -32.90
N GLY A 4 -48.34 54.01 -33.09
CA GLY A 4 -47.43 54.87 -33.89
C GLY A 4 -46.41 55.55 -32.92
N GLY A 5 -45.21 56.02 -33.26
CA GLY A 5 -44.46 56.08 -34.53
C GLY A 5 -42.97 56.49 -34.33
N LEU A 6 -42.28 56.77 -35.45
CA LEU A 6 -40.84 57.08 -35.71
C LEU A 6 -40.29 58.38 -35.04
N PRO A 7 -38.99 58.84 -35.18
CA PRO A 7 -37.98 58.56 -36.25
C PRO A 7 -36.45 58.52 -35.89
N ARG A 8 -35.59 58.42 -36.94
CA ARG A 8 -34.10 58.47 -36.97
C ARG A 8 -33.53 59.89 -37.25
N PRO A 9 -32.19 60.15 -37.21
CA PRO A 9 -31.27 60.04 -38.39
C PRO A 9 -29.90 59.35 -38.03
N GLY A 10 -28.90 59.01 -38.87
CA GLY A 10 -28.35 59.50 -40.17
C GLY A 10 -27.05 60.32 -39.93
N PHE A 11 -25.84 60.15 -40.50
CA PHE A 11 -25.29 59.78 -41.84
C PHE A 11 -23.78 59.35 -41.72
N SER A 12 -23.23 58.41 -42.53
CA SER A 12 -22.33 58.60 -43.74
C SER A 12 -20.93 59.25 -43.51
N ARG A 13 -19.77 58.79 -44.06
CA ARG A 13 -19.35 58.65 -45.49
C ARG A 13 -18.16 57.65 -45.72
N ASN A 14 -17.69 57.51 -46.98
CA ASN A 14 -16.93 56.37 -47.58
C ASN A 14 -15.49 56.73 -48.16
N PRO A 15 -14.66 55.78 -48.67
CA PRO A 15 -13.21 55.91 -49.03
C PRO A 15 -12.88 56.26 -50.51
N PRO A 16 -11.59 56.32 -50.95
CA PRO A 16 -11.08 55.29 -51.90
C PRO A 16 -9.54 54.95 -51.96
N ALA A 17 -9.21 53.65 -52.13
CA ALA A 17 -8.28 53.00 -53.11
C ALA A 17 -6.72 53.26 -53.26
N MET A 18 -6.06 52.18 -53.76
CA MET A 18 -4.83 52.06 -54.61
C MET A 18 -3.36 52.13 -54.07
N GLY A 19 -2.63 51.02 -54.25
CA GLY A 19 -1.37 50.92 -55.05
C GLY A 19 0.01 51.24 -54.42
N GLY A 20 1.06 50.43 -54.72
CA GLY A 20 2.46 50.85 -54.47
C GLY A 20 3.54 49.77 -54.31
N ILE A 21 4.15 49.35 -55.42
CA ILE A 21 5.43 48.59 -55.56
C ILE A 21 6.66 49.20 -54.84
N GLY A 22 7.58 48.36 -54.34
CA GLY A 22 8.93 48.74 -53.85
C GLY A 22 9.82 47.51 -53.54
N ARG A 23 11.16 47.60 -53.72
CA ARG A 23 12.07 46.42 -53.80
C ARG A 23 13.51 46.73 -53.32
N TRP A 24 14.20 45.72 -52.77
CA TRP A 24 15.65 45.62 -52.45
C TRP A 24 16.24 46.38 -51.23
N GLY A 25 17.13 45.69 -50.50
CA GLY A 25 18.10 46.30 -49.57
C GLY A 25 18.62 45.40 -48.44
N PHE A 26 19.55 44.46 -48.72
CA PHE A 26 20.41 43.85 -47.69
C PHE A 26 21.68 44.69 -47.47
N PRO A 27 22.24 44.72 -46.25
CA PRO A 27 23.68 44.60 -46.13
C PRO A 27 24.21 43.76 -44.94
N ALA A 28 25.21 42.93 -45.26
CA ALA A 28 26.39 42.51 -44.46
C ALA A 28 26.26 41.77 -43.09
N PRO A 29 27.10 40.73 -42.85
CA PRO A 29 27.18 39.99 -41.57
C PRO A 29 28.44 40.31 -40.73
N LEU A 30 28.34 40.20 -39.39
CA LEU A 30 29.44 40.04 -38.39
C LEU A 30 28.82 39.58 -37.04
N PRO A 31 29.58 39.01 -36.09
CA PRO A 31 30.38 37.80 -36.18
C PRO A 31 30.02 36.80 -35.05
N GLU A 32 30.90 35.82 -34.80
CA GLU A 32 30.68 34.59 -34.03
C GLU A 32 30.74 34.73 -32.48
N ALA A 33 30.21 33.71 -31.80
CA ALA A 33 30.40 33.32 -30.38
C ALA A 33 29.69 34.11 -29.25
N ALA A 34 28.58 33.53 -28.75
CA ALA A 34 28.31 33.37 -27.32
C ALA A 34 27.38 32.16 -27.09
N GLU A 35 27.93 31.08 -26.55
CA GLU A 35 27.20 29.85 -26.22
C GLU A 35 26.33 30.07 -24.96
N ILE A 36 25.00 29.97 -25.09
CA ILE A 36 24.07 30.05 -23.95
C ILE A 36 23.24 28.78 -23.89
N ARG A 37 23.43 27.99 -22.84
CA ARG A 37 22.64 26.81 -22.54
C ARG A 37 21.17 27.21 -22.37
N ARG A 38 20.27 26.53 -23.09
CA ARG A 38 18.82 26.67 -22.93
C ARG A 38 18.29 25.44 -22.19
N GLU A 39 18.19 25.56 -20.87
CA GLU A 39 17.49 24.57 -20.05
C GLU A 39 15.98 24.68 -20.28
N TRP A 40 15.33 23.53 -20.49
CA TRP A 40 13.89 23.45 -20.68
C TRP A 40 13.24 23.06 -19.35
N PHE A 41 12.44 23.96 -18.77
CA PHE A 41 11.64 23.64 -17.60
C PHE A 41 10.26 23.15 -18.01
N LEU A 42 9.99 21.86 -17.85
CA LEU A 42 8.64 21.31 -17.92
C LEU A 42 7.92 21.67 -16.62
N ARG A 43 6.84 22.47 -16.69
CA ARG A 43 5.99 22.76 -15.54
C ARG A 43 4.68 22.02 -15.70
N LEU A 44 4.56 20.87 -15.03
CA LEU A 44 3.29 20.15 -14.93
C LEU A 44 2.25 21.03 -14.22
N PRO A 45 1.05 21.24 -14.77
CA PRO A 45 0.00 21.98 -14.08
C PRO A 45 -0.60 21.14 -12.97
N THR A 46 -0.84 21.75 -11.80
CA THR A 46 -1.65 21.16 -10.74
C THR A 46 -3.06 20.92 -11.24
N ALA A 47 -3.52 19.67 -11.19
CA ALA A 47 -4.90 19.32 -11.55
C ALA A 47 -5.90 20.08 -10.66
N ARG A 48 -6.97 20.58 -11.29
CA ARG A 48 -8.15 21.09 -10.59
C ARG A 48 -9.35 20.35 -11.15
N SER A 49 -10.01 19.56 -10.31
CA SER A 49 -11.26 18.90 -10.68
C SER A 49 -12.40 19.92 -10.67
N ASP A 50 -13.02 20.12 -11.83
CA ASP A 50 -14.37 20.66 -11.94
C ASP A 50 -15.20 19.68 -12.77
N HIS A 51 -16.40 19.35 -12.30
CA HIS A 51 -17.24 18.31 -12.90
C HIS A 51 -17.79 18.75 -14.28
N GLY A 52 -17.60 17.89 -15.30
CA GLY A 52 -18.41 17.92 -16.53
C GLY A 52 -17.63 17.90 -17.84
N SER A 53 -17.58 16.72 -18.46
CA SER A 53 -17.23 16.44 -19.87
C SER A 53 -15.82 16.80 -20.37
N GLY A 54 -15.06 15.75 -20.74
CA GLY A 54 -14.06 15.82 -21.82
C GLY A 54 -12.72 16.49 -21.50
N SER A 55 -11.84 15.78 -20.77
CA SER A 55 -10.44 16.17 -20.58
C SER A 55 -9.67 16.23 -21.90
N ARG A 56 -9.49 17.44 -22.48
CA ARG A 56 -8.55 17.67 -23.59
C ARG A 56 -7.26 18.28 -23.04
N ILE A 57 -6.17 17.52 -23.10
CA ILE A 57 -4.83 18.04 -22.85
C ILE A 57 -4.47 18.96 -24.02
N VAL A 58 -4.29 20.26 -23.75
CA VAL A 58 -3.80 21.22 -24.74
C VAL A 58 -2.34 21.53 -24.43
N LEU A 59 -1.42 21.01 -25.26
CA LEU A 59 0.00 21.34 -25.18
C LEU A 59 0.25 22.70 -25.84
N GLU A 60 0.24 23.77 -25.06
CA GLU A 60 0.61 25.11 -25.52
C GLU A 60 2.11 25.39 -25.34
N THR A 61 2.85 25.45 -26.45
CA THR A 61 4.26 25.85 -26.43
C THR A 61 4.39 27.38 -26.45
N MET A 62 4.64 27.98 -25.29
CA MET A 62 4.88 29.43 -25.21
C MET A 62 6.27 29.83 -25.72
N ARG A 63 6.33 30.88 -26.54
CA ARG A 63 7.57 31.60 -26.88
C ARG A 63 7.69 32.89 -26.07
N LYS A 64 8.73 33.00 -25.25
CA LYS A 64 9.22 34.28 -24.69
C LYS A 64 10.43 34.76 -25.48
N ASN A 65 10.65 36.08 -25.51
CA ASN A 65 11.91 36.66 -26.01
C ASN A 65 12.98 36.69 -24.90
N GLU A 66 14.19 37.13 -25.25
CA GLU A 66 15.36 37.20 -24.35
C GLU A 66 15.21 38.20 -23.19
N LYS A 67 14.07 38.90 -23.07
CA LYS A 67 13.73 39.78 -21.94
C LYS A 67 12.60 39.26 -21.05
N GLY A 68 11.98 38.13 -21.39
CA GLY A 68 10.94 37.47 -20.58
C GLY A 68 9.50 37.94 -20.84
N ASP A 69 9.31 38.89 -21.75
CA ASP A 69 7.99 39.41 -22.12
C ASP A 69 7.15 38.37 -22.90
N GLU A 70 5.84 38.38 -22.68
CA GLU A 70 4.88 37.51 -23.33
C GLU A 70 4.49 38.05 -24.71
N MET A 71 4.64 37.23 -25.77
CA MET A 71 4.14 37.55 -27.11
C MET A 71 2.90 36.71 -27.41
N GLY A 72 1.78 37.41 -27.65
CA GLY A 72 0.44 36.82 -27.65
C GLY A 72 0.12 35.84 -28.79
N TYR A 73 -0.96 35.10 -28.57
CA TYR A 73 -1.45 34.00 -29.40
C TYR A 73 -1.78 34.40 -30.85
N SER A 74 -1.28 33.64 -31.81
CA SER A 74 -1.68 33.72 -33.22
C SER A 74 -2.58 32.54 -33.61
N ASN A 75 -3.86 32.82 -33.85
CA ASN A 75 -4.79 31.85 -34.39
C ASN A 75 -4.62 31.67 -35.91
N GLY A 76 -4.28 30.45 -36.34
CA GLY A 76 -4.62 29.93 -37.66
C GLY A 76 -3.48 29.81 -38.67
N ILE A 77 -3.22 28.58 -39.10
CA ILE A 77 -2.93 28.18 -40.49
C ILE A 77 -3.62 26.83 -40.71
N ARG A 78 -4.53 26.75 -41.69
CA ARG A 78 -5.02 25.48 -42.26
C ARG A 78 -4.28 25.26 -43.57
N LEU A 79 -3.44 24.23 -43.67
CA LEU A 79 -2.91 23.77 -44.95
C LEU A 79 -2.91 22.25 -45.00
N LEU A 80 -3.40 21.69 -46.10
CA LEU A 80 -3.37 20.27 -46.39
C LEU A 80 -1.90 19.85 -46.59
N TRP A 81 -1.45 18.84 -45.83
CA TRP A 81 -0.17 18.15 -46.03
C TRP A 81 -0.39 16.64 -46.14
N GLY A 82 -1.31 16.23 -47.02
CA GLY A 82 -1.23 14.91 -47.65
C GLY A 82 -0.21 14.98 -48.80
N PHE A 83 0.62 13.95 -48.95
CA PHE A 83 1.54 13.71 -50.09
C PHE A 83 2.85 14.52 -50.18
N LEU A 84 3.35 15.18 -49.12
CA LEU A 84 4.73 15.73 -49.15
C LEU A 84 5.54 15.61 -47.85
N SER A 85 5.36 14.51 -47.11
CA SER A 85 6.12 14.24 -45.87
C SER A 85 7.02 13.00 -45.91
N ILE A 86 6.74 12.04 -46.80
CA ILE A 86 7.44 10.73 -46.85
C ILE A 86 8.88 10.80 -47.36
N PHE A 87 9.28 11.87 -48.05
CA PHE A 87 10.66 12.04 -48.57
C PHE A 87 11.55 13.01 -47.77
N LEU A 88 11.06 13.60 -46.67
CA LEU A 88 11.78 14.66 -45.95
C LEU A 88 12.12 14.35 -44.47
N CYS A 89 11.83 13.15 -43.97
CA CYS A 89 12.20 12.79 -42.59
C CYS A 89 13.69 12.45 -42.45
N CYS A 90 14.29 11.79 -43.46
CA CYS A 90 15.65 11.21 -43.36
C CYS A 90 16.81 12.19 -43.66
N SER A 91 16.55 13.48 -43.94
CA SER A 91 17.58 14.43 -44.41
C SER A 91 17.68 15.76 -43.65
N ALA A 92 16.85 15.98 -42.63
CA ALA A 92 16.77 17.25 -41.90
C ALA A 92 16.89 17.15 -40.37
N PHE A 93 16.78 15.95 -39.79
CA PHE A 93 16.84 15.74 -38.34
C PHE A 93 17.74 14.53 -38.00
N PRO A 94 18.80 14.70 -37.20
CA PRO A 94 19.50 13.57 -36.61
C PRO A 94 18.62 13.01 -35.47
N ALA A 95 18.39 11.69 -35.51
CA ALA A 95 17.53 10.88 -34.64
C ALA A 95 16.05 10.72 -35.09
N CYS A 96 15.83 9.82 -36.06
CA CYS A 96 14.92 8.72 -35.76
C CYS A 96 15.57 7.90 -34.64
N PRO A 97 14.85 7.36 -33.64
CA PRO A 97 15.44 6.42 -32.68
C PRO A 97 16.18 5.31 -33.46
N PRO A 98 17.37 4.87 -33.01
CA PRO A 98 17.96 3.68 -33.59
C PRO A 98 16.95 2.53 -33.47
N ASP A 99 16.88 1.73 -34.54
CA ASP A 99 16.38 0.36 -34.53
C ASP A 99 16.84 -0.33 -33.23
N VAL A 100 15.86 -0.79 -32.43
CA VAL A 100 16.02 -1.05 -31.00
C VAL A 100 16.57 -2.45 -30.75
N ASP A 101 16.20 -3.43 -31.57
CA ASP A 101 16.66 -4.81 -31.50
C ASP A 101 17.58 -5.23 -32.68
N GLY A 102 17.64 -4.42 -33.75
CA GLY A 102 18.56 -4.58 -34.87
C GLY A 102 18.01 -5.40 -36.04
N ASP A 103 16.68 -5.53 -36.16
CA ASP A 103 16.03 -6.37 -37.17
C ASP A 103 15.92 -5.70 -38.57
N GLY A 104 16.06 -4.38 -38.64
CA GLY A 104 15.97 -3.56 -39.84
C GLY A 104 14.65 -2.79 -40.04
N VAL A 105 13.71 -2.89 -39.10
CA VAL A 105 12.42 -2.18 -39.08
C VAL A 105 12.52 -0.99 -38.09
N PRO A 106 12.00 0.20 -38.44
CA PRO A 106 12.07 1.34 -37.52
C PRO A 106 10.98 1.23 -36.43
N PRO A 107 11.22 1.70 -35.18
CA PRO A 107 10.30 1.61 -34.03
C PRO A 107 8.86 2.15 -34.16
N ASN A 108 8.50 2.72 -35.31
CA ASN A 108 7.17 3.24 -35.63
C ASN A 108 6.43 2.43 -36.72
N GLU A 109 7.08 1.40 -37.26
CA GLU A 109 6.57 0.42 -38.23
C GLU A 109 6.85 -1.03 -37.75
N ASP A 110 7.36 -1.16 -36.52
CA ASP A 110 7.78 -2.40 -35.88
C ASP A 110 6.74 -2.84 -34.83
N ASN A 111 6.13 -4.01 -35.07
CA ASN A 111 5.16 -4.64 -34.17
C ASN A 111 5.79 -5.49 -33.05
N CYS A 112 7.12 -5.59 -32.98
CA CYS A 112 7.86 -6.25 -31.90
C CYS A 112 9.11 -5.47 -31.47
N LEU A 113 8.92 -4.23 -31.00
CA LEU A 113 9.94 -3.24 -30.56
C LEU A 113 11.21 -3.73 -29.82
N PHE A 114 11.21 -4.93 -29.23
CA PHE A 114 12.32 -5.51 -28.49
C PHE A 114 12.69 -6.96 -28.91
N VAL A 115 12.06 -7.52 -29.95
CA VAL A 115 12.22 -8.92 -30.38
C VAL A 115 12.27 -9.02 -31.90
N ALA A 116 13.50 -9.07 -32.42
CA ALA A 116 13.80 -8.94 -33.84
C ALA A 116 12.99 -9.88 -34.75
N ASN A 117 12.10 -9.30 -35.56
CA ASN A 117 11.18 -10.03 -36.42
C ASN A 117 11.06 -9.39 -37.83
N PRO A 118 12.10 -9.46 -38.70
CA PRO A 118 12.15 -8.70 -39.96
C PRO A 118 11.06 -9.03 -41.00
N ALA A 119 10.26 -10.07 -40.73
CA ALA A 119 9.11 -10.46 -41.53
C ALA A 119 7.81 -9.72 -41.13
N GLN A 120 7.78 -9.08 -39.95
CA GLN A 120 6.65 -8.33 -39.37
C GLN A 120 5.33 -9.11 -39.56
N THR A 121 5.38 -10.40 -39.22
CA THR A 121 4.23 -11.29 -39.27
C THR A 121 3.38 -11.03 -38.04
N ASP A 122 2.09 -10.93 -38.28
CA ASP A 122 1.01 -10.57 -37.36
C ASP A 122 -0.21 -11.31 -37.91
N THR A 123 -0.47 -12.47 -37.33
CA THR A 123 -1.38 -13.49 -37.90
C THR A 123 -2.84 -13.15 -37.62
N ASP A 124 -3.17 -12.55 -36.48
CA ASP A 124 -4.53 -12.14 -36.10
C ASP A 124 -4.85 -10.64 -36.31
N ASN A 125 -3.83 -9.79 -36.45
CA ASN A 125 -3.90 -8.35 -36.72
C ASN A 125 -4.27 -7.49 -35.49
N ASP A 126 -3.86 -7.87 -34.27
CA ASP A 126 -3.97 -7.05 -33.05
C ASP A 126 -2.96 -5.87 -33.02
N GLY A 127 -1.83 -5.99 -33.74
CA GLY A 127 -0.75 -5.01 -33.81
C GLY A 127 0.53 -5.37 -33.02
N VAL A 128 0.56 -6.54 -32.40
CA VAL A 128 1.72 -7.25 -31.84
C VAL A 128 2.16 -8.31 -32.86
N GLY A 129 3.45 -8.50 -33.09
CA GLY A 129 3.91 -9.49 -34.06
C GLY A 129 4.06 -10.90 -33.48
N ASP A 130 3.85 -11.95 -34.29
CA ASP A 130 3.97 -13.39 -33.94
C ASP A 130 5.27 -13.78 -33.18
N ALA A 131 6.30 -12.94 -33.19
CA ALA A 131 7.59 -13.16 -32.54
C ALA A 131 7.65 -12.67 -31.08
N CYS A 132 6.79 -11.72 -30.70
CA CYS A 132 6.69 -11.14 -29.36
C CYS A 132 5.29 -11.29 -28.75
N ASP A 133 4.31 -11.67 -29.58
CA ASP A 133 2.99 -12.08 -29.15
C ASP A 133 3.04 -13.43 -28.44
N ARG A 134 2.31 -13.56 -27.33
CA ARG A 134 2.15 -14.81 -26.59
C ARG A 134 1.08 -15.70 -27.21
N CYS A 135 0.10 -15.11 -27.88
CA CYS A 135 -1.10 -15.75 -28.39
C CYS A 135 -1.33 -15.40 -29.88
N PRO A 136 -0.44 -15.79 -30.82
CA PRO A 136 -0.38 -15.28 -32.21
C PRO A 136 -1.55 -15.61 -33.15
N THR A 137 -2.70 -16.01 -32.61
CA THR A 137 -3.92 -16.27 -33.37
C THR A 137 -5.17 -15.63 -32.75
N GLU A 138 -5.05 -14.96 -31.60
CA GLU A 138 -6.16 -14.45 -30.80
C GLU A 138 -5.96 -12.96 -30.47
N VAL A 139 -6.77 -12.10 -31.10
CA VAL A 139 -6.67 -10.62 -31.07
C VAL A 139 -6.72 -9.99 -29.67
N THR A 140 -7.15 -10.74 -28.66
CA THR A 140 -7.28 -10.31 -27.27
C THR A 140 -6.09 -10.66 -26.39
N ASN A 141 -5.21 -11.53 -26.87
CA ASN A 141 -3.95 -11.93 -26.24
C ASN A 141 -4.10 -12.56 -24.84
N ASP A 142 -2.97 -12.66 -24.13
CA ASP A 142 -2.84 -12.93 -22.68
C ASP A 142 -3.07 -11.60 -21.93
N ARG A 143 -4.32 -11.33 -21.53
CA ARG A 143 -4.78 -10.00 -21.11
C ARG A 143 -4.27 -9.59 -19.72
N ASP A 144 -4.16 -10.55 -18.80
CA ASP A 144 -3.69 -10.34 -17.43
C ASP A 144 -2.18 -10.64 -17.26
N HIS A 145 -1.55 -11.23 -18.29
CA HIS A 145 -0.16 -11.65 -18.39
C HIS A 145 0.21 -12.90 -17.57
N ASP A 146 -0.76 -13.75 -17.24
CA ASP A 146 -0.55 -15.00 -16.50
C ASP A 146 0.19 -16.05 -17.35
N GLY A 147 -0.18 -16.14 -18.62
CA GLY A 147 0.39 -17.01 -19.61
C GLY A 147 -0.47 -18.05 -20.27
N VAL A 148 -1.77 -17.94 -20.07
CA VAL A 148 -2.81 -18.57 -20.84
C VAL A 148 -3.36 -17.52 -21.83
N CYS A 149 -3.90 -17.97 -22.95
CA CYS A 149 -4.55 -17.08 -23.91
C CYS A 149 -6.03 -16.99 -23.57
N GLU A 150 -6.69 -15.84 -23.75
CA GLU A 150 -8.12 -15.62 -23.41
C GLU A 150 -9.07 -16.76 -23.87
N SER A 151 -8.76 -17.45 -24.97
CA SER A 151 -9.57 -18.57 -25.48
C SER A 151 -9.38 -19.92 -24.77
N GLU A 152 -8.33 -20.06 -23.97
CA GLU A 152 -7.98 -21.22 -23.13
C GLU A 152 -7.96 -20.87 -21.63
N ASP A 153 -8.15 -19.60 -21.29
CA ASP A 153 -8.16 -19.04 -19.94
C ASP A 153 -9.58 -19.13 -19.33
N ASN A 154 -9.68 -19.57 -18.08
CA ASN A 154 -10.92 -19.60 -17.31
C ASN A 154 -11.08 -18.38 -16.39
N CYS A 155 -10.15 -17.41 -16.44
CA CYS A 155 -10.16 -16.16 -15.69
C CYS A 155 -9.54 -14.95 -16.44
N ASP A 156 -10.05 -14.57 -17.63
CA ASP A 156 -9.57 -13.52 -18.56
C ASP A 156 -8.95 -12.21 -17.98
N ASP A 157 -9.26 -11.83 -16.74
CA ASP A 157 -8.83 -10.59 -16.07
C ASP A 157 -8.07 -10.85 -14.72
N VAL A 158 -7.80 -12.11 -14.33
CA VAL A 158 -7.30 -12.48 -12.99
C VAL A 158 -6.26 -13.61 -13.01
N TRP A 159 -4.99 -13.22 -12.82
CA TRP A 159 -3.79 -14.07 -12.89
C TRP A 159 -3.93 -15.45 -12.23
N ASN A 160 -3.95 -16.52 -13.03
CA ASN A 160 -4.10 -17.89 -12.52
C ASN A 160 -3.41 -19.00 -13.38
N PRO A 161 -2.07 -19.02 -13.56
CA PRO A 161 -1.40 -19.83 -14.60
C PRO A 161 -1.50 -21.36 -14.48
N ASN A 162 -2.11 -21.84 -13.40
CA ASN A 162 -2.40 -23.24 -13.18
C ASN A 162 -3.77 -23.67 -13.76
N GLN A 163 -4.66 -22.72 -14.06
CA GLN A 163 -6.01 -22.94 -14.57
C GLN A 163 -6.78 -23.94 -13.70
N GLU A 164 -6.74 -23.70 -12.39
CA GLU A 164 -7.48 -24.48 -11.40
C GLU A 164 -8.97 -24.14 -11.52
N ASP A 165 -9.78 -25.19 -11.62
CA ASP A 165 -11.25 -25.20 -11.74
C ASP A 165 -11.69 -26.48 -11.02
N GLN A 166 -12.07 -26.35 -9.76
CA GLN A 166 -12.26 -27.49 -8.86
C GLN A 166 -13.64 -28.13 -8.99
N ASP A 167 -14.65 -27.33 -9.32
CA ASP A 167 -16.04 -27.76 -9.42
C ASP A 167 -16.44 -28.18 -10.86
N GLY A 168 -15.74 -27.65 -11.87
CA GLY A 168 -15.86 -27.98 -13.28
C GLY A 168 -16.91 -27.19 -14.05
N ASP A 169 -17.33 -26.01 -13.57
CA ASP A 169 -18.32 -25.18 -14.25
C ASP A 169 -17.74 -24.31 -15.39
N GLY A 170 -16.42 -24.11 -15.39
CA GLY A 170 -15.67 -23.41 -16.44
C GLY A 170 -15.21 -22.00 -16.07
N ILE A 171 -15.47 -21.53 -14.85
CA ILE A 171 -14.82 -20.36 -14.24
C ILE A 171 -13.67 -20.86 -13.35
N GLY A 172 -12.51 -20.20 -13.37
CA GLY A 172 -11.38 -20.64 -12.56
C GLY A 172 -11.47 -20.26 -11.09
N ASP A 173 -10.90 -21.09 -10.19
CA ASP A 173 -10.86 -20.90 -8.73
C ASP A 173 -10.34 -19.51 -8.28
N ALA A 174 -9.61 -18.80 -9.14
CA ALA A 174 -9.06 -17.47 -8.89
C ALA A 174 -10.03 -16.30 -9.13
N CYS A 175 -11.04 -16.49 -9.99
CA CYS A 175 -12.04 -15.49 -10.34
C CYS A 175 -13.48 -15.94 -10.05
N ASP A 176 -13.68 -17.21 -9.73
CA ASP A 176 -14.95 -17.74 -9.27
C ASP A 176 -15.26 -17.26 -7.84
N SER A 177 -16.48 -16.75 -7.67
CA SER A 177 -17.07 -16.39 -6.38
C SER A 177 -17.73 -17.60 -5.68
N CYS A 178 -17.50 -18.81 -6.19
CA CYS A 178 -18.12 -20.04 -5.72
C CYS A 178 -17.22 -21.32 -5.81
N PRO A 179 -15.89 -21.32 -5.52
CA PRO A 179 -14.91 -22.32 -6.03
C PRO A 179 -15.10 -23.82 -5.68
N LEU A 180 -16.19 -24.18 -5.02
CA LEU A 180 -16.56 -25.53 -4.61
C LEU A 180 -17.98 -25.94 -5.08
N GLY A 181 -18.68 -25.11 -5.88
CA GLY A 181 -20.01 -25.43 -6.40
C GLY A 181 -20.55 -24.41 -7.42
N PRO A 182 -21.56 -24.80 -8.22
CA PRO A 182 -21.79 -24.17 -9.51
C PRO A 182 -22.38 -22.75 -9.45
N GLU A 183 -21.89 -21.87 -10.34
CA GLU A 183 -22.32 -20.47 -10.52
C GLU A 183 -23.80 -20.31 -10.95
N GLU A 184 -24.51 -21.40 -11.31
CA GLU A 184 -25.99 -21.40 -11.43
C GLU A 184 -26.71 -21.06 -10.09
N THR A 185 -25.96 -20.93 -8.99
CA THR A 185 -26.41 -20.37 -7.70
C THR A 185 -26.02 -18.91 -7.47
N GLY A 186 -25.26 -18.30 -8.40
CA GLY A 186 -24.70 -16.95 -8.38
C GLY A 186 -25.74 -15.86 -8.10
N GLY A 187 -25.86 -15.51 -6.82
CA GLY A 187 -26.76 -14.50 -6.31
C GLY A 187 -26.15 -13.09 -6.31
N GLU A 188 -26.77 -12.21 -5.54
CA GLU A 188 -26.11 -10.98 -5.10
C GLU A 188 -25.09 -11.36 -4.02
N ASP A 189 -23.81 -11.02 -4.16
CA ASP A 189 -22.89 -10.95 -3.01
C ASP A 189 -23.36 -9.77 -2.11
N ARG A 190 -23.94 -10.09 -0.95
CA ARG A 190 -24.65 -9.09 -0.12
C ARG A 190 -23.71 -8.29 0.78
N ASP A 191 -22.72 -8.94 1.36
CA ASP A 191 -21.80 -8.37 2.34
C ASP A 191 -20.44 -7.99 1.72
N HIS A 192 -20.23 -8.34 0.45
CA HIS A 192 -19.06 -8.05 -0.37
C HIS A 192 -17.80 -8.74 0.15
N ASP A 193 -17.94 -9.99 0.58
CA ASP A 193 -16.84 -10.81 1.08
C ASP A 193 -16.04 -11.53 -0.03
N GLY A 194 -16.60 -11.63 -1.24
CA GLY A 194 -16.01 -12.30 -2.41
C GLY A 194 -16.60 -13.68 -2.71
N VAL A 195 -17.51 -14.19 -1.88
CA VAL A 195 -18.30 -15.41 -2.08
C VAL A 195 -19.74 -15.02 -2.45
N SER A 196 -20.36 -15.71 -3.40
CA SER A 196 -21.76 -15.43 -3.75
C SER A 196 -22.73 -16.00 -2.71
N ASP A 197 -23.83 -15.30 -2.44
CA ASP A 197 -24.94 -15.70 -1.55
C ASP A 197 -25.43 -17.17 -1.70
N GLY A 198 -25.19 -17.79 -2.86
CA GLY A 198 -25.61 -19.15 -3.21
C GLY A 198 -24.73 -20.25 -2.61
N CYS A 199 -23.48 -19.94 -2.31
CA CYS A 199 -22.47 -20.84 -1.76
C CYS A 199 -21.77 -20.28 -0.51
N ASP A 200 -21.94 -18.99 -0.20
CA ASP A 200 -21.55 -18.43 1.08
C ASP A 200 -22.33 -19.12 2.21
N VAL A 201 -21.57 -19.65 3.18
CA VAL A 201 -22.09 -20.27 4.39
C VAL A 201 -22.75 -19.21 5.30
N CYS A 202 -22.34 -17.95 5.16
CA CYS A 202 -22.69 -16.85 6.04
C CYS A 202 -23.16 -15.54 5.35
N PRO A 203 -24.26 -15.52 4.52
CA PRO A 203 -24.70 -14.43 3.58
C PRO A 203 -25.10 -13.04 4.16
N SER A 204 -24.41 -12.62 5.20
CA SER A 204 -24.47 -11.32 5.86
C SER A 204 -23.20 -10.99 6.68
N SER A 205 -22.12 -11.77 6.51
CA SER A 205 -20.83 -11.68 7.18
C SER A 205 -19.77 -11.25 6.17
N PRO A 206 -19.19 -10.04 6.27
CA PRO A 206 -18.23 -9.52 5.28
C PRO A 206 -16.81 -10.14 5.44
N LEU A 207 -16.74 -11.45 5.64
CA LEU A 207 -15.52 -12.22 5.89
C LEU A 207 -15.55 -13.48 5.03
N PHE A 208 -14.75 -13.51 3.96
CA PHE A 208 -14.58 -14.64 3.02
C PHE A 208 -14.58 -16.00 3.74
N GLN A 209 -15.73 -16.69 3.76
CA GLN A 209 -15.97 -17.87 4.59
C GLN A 209 -16.60 -19.05 3.82
N ILE A 210 -15.71 -19.88 3.26
CA ILE A 210 -16.06 -21.20 2.70
C ILE A 210 -16.36 -22.27 3.77
N GLU A 211 -16.06 -21.99 5.04
CA GLU A 211 -16.42 -22.81 6.21
C GLU A 211 -17.00 -21.92 7.33
N PRO A 212 -18.00 -22.38 8.09
CA PRO A 212 -18.59 -21.59 9.17
C PRO A 212 -17.62 -21.42 10.34
N PRO A 213 -17.51 -20.22 10.94
CA PRO A 213 -16.58 -20.00 12.05
C PRO A 213 -17.01 -20.79 13.29
N LEU A 214 -16.01 -21.36 13.98
CA LEU A 214 -16.19 -22.13 15.20
C LEU A 214 -16.19 -21.22 16.44
N TRP A 215 -17.16 -21.44 17.31
CA TRP A 215 -17.30 -20.77 18.60
C TRP A 215 -17.15 -21.77 19.73
N TYR A 216 -16.16 -21.56 20.59
CA TYR A 216 -15.82 -22.46 21.69
C TYR A 216 -16.54 -22.01 22.95
N PRO A 217 -17.11 -22.93 23.76
CA PRO A 217 -17.54 -22.61 25.12
C PRO A 217 -16.46 -21.85 25.88
N ASP A 218 -16.85 -20.79 26.56
CA ASP A 218 -15.99 -19.83 27.27
C ASP A 218 -16.73 -19.47 28.57
N ALA A 219 -16.36 -20.07 29.69
CA ALA A 219 -17.13 -20.00 30.93
C ALA A 219 -16.60 -18.98 31.95
N ASP A 220 -15.39 -18.45 31.79
CA ASP A 220 -14.87 -17.33 32.60
C ASP A 220 -14.88 -15.97 31.88
N GLY A 221 -14.83 -15.94 30.54
CA GLY A 221 -14.94 -14.73 29.72
C GLY A 221 -13.60 -14.11 29.29
N ASP A 222 -12.48 -14.83 29.33
CA ASP A 222 -11.16 -14.31 28.90
C ASP A 222 -11.06 -14.08 27.36
N GLY A 223 -11.91 -14.76 26.58
CA GLY A 223 -11.98 -14.66 25.12
C GLY A 223 -11.26 -15.78 24.35
N PHE A 224 -10.75 -16.77 25.07
CA PHE A 224 -10.47 -18.13 24.60
C PHE A 224 -11.54 -19.08 25.16
N GLY A 225 -11.53 -20.33 24.69
CA GLY A 225 -12.56 -21.29 25.08
C GLY A 225 -12.15 -22.72 24.83
N ALA A 226 -12.78 -23.63 25.57
CA ALA A 226 -12.39 -25.03 25.68
C ALA A 226 -13.39 -25.99 25.03
N GLY A 227 -12.88 -27.18 24.66
CA GLY A 227 -13.70 -28.28 24.15
C GLY A 227 -14.09 -28.15 22.68
N ALA A 228 -15.28 -28.65 22.34
CA ALA A 228 -15.73 -28.72 20.95
C ALA A 228 -16.42 -27.42 20.54
N GLY A 229 -15.88 -26.76 19.52
CA GLY A 229 -16.49 -25.58 18.91
C GLY A 229 -17.83 -25.87 18.25
N VAL A 230 -18.69 -24.85 18.21
CA VAL A 230 -19.99 -24.85 17.52
C VAL A 230 -19.89 -23.95 16.30
N GLU A 231 -20.20 -24.51 15.13
CA GLU A 231 -20.26 -23.78 13.85
C GLU A 231 -21.41 -22.76 13.87
N SER A 232 -21.10 -21.47 13.66
CA SER A 232 -22.12 -20.41 13.57
C SER A 232 -21.55 -19.11 12.99
N CYS A 233 -22.19 -18.55 11.96
CA CYS A 233 -21.81 -17.26 11.36
C CYS A 233 -21.87 -16.06 12.32
N VAL A 234 -22.58 -16.19 13.45
CA VAL A 234 -22.67 -15.18 14.50
C VAL A 234 -22.37 -15.82 15.85
N SER A 235 -21.86 -15.05 16.81
CA SER A 235 -21.65 -15.53 18.18
C SER A 235 -22.93 -16.18 18.73
N PRO A 236 -22.88 -17.44 19.20
CA PRO A 236 -24.04 -18.12 19.78
C PRO A 236 -24.61 -17.41 21.03
N GLY A 237 -23.81 -16.55 21.67
CA GLY A 237 -24.20 -15.71 22.79
C GLY A 237 -23.06 -15.45 23.76
N MET A 238 -23.39 -14.86 24.90
CA MET A 238 -22.49 -14.76 26.05
C MET A 238 -22.04 -16.17 26.48
N GLY A 239 -20.75 -16.33 26.73
CA GLY A 239 -20.13 -17.60 27.10
C GLY A 239 -19.63 -18.43 25.91
N TYR A 240 -19.23 -17.76 24.82
CA TYR A 240 -18.58 -18.36 23.66
C TYR A 240 -17.47 -17.46 23.12
N ALA A 241 -16.26 -18.02 23.01
CA ALA A 241 -15.09 -17.38 22.43
C ALA A 241 -14.91 -17.74 20.94
N PRO A 242 -14.34 -16.83 20.13
CA PRO A 242 -13.94 -17.10 18.75
C PRO A 242 -12.57 -17.80 18.64
N ARG A 243 -11.94 -18.15 19.78
CA ARG A 243 -10.61 -18.76 19.84
C ARG A 243 -10.65 -20.03 20.68
N ALA A 244 -9.98 -21.06 20.21
CA ALA A 244 -9.72 -22.28 20.97
C ALA A 244 -8.43 -22.15 21.80
N GLY A 245 -8.17 -23.14 22.63
CA GLY A 245 -6.86 -23.38 23.23
C GLY A 245 -6.81 -23.20 24.73
N ASP A 246 -7.90 -22.77 25.34
CA ASP A 246 -8.03 -22.70 26.78
C ASP A 246 -7.99 -24.11 27.41
N CYS A 247 -7.15 -24.22 28.44
CA CYS A 247 -6.86 -25.42 29.20
C CYS A 247 -7.55 -25.45 30.59
N ASP A 248 -8.10 -24.34 31.08
CA ASP A 248 -8.98 -24.25 32.25
C ASP A 248 -10.03 -23.12 32.12
N ASP A 249 -11.11 -23.45 31.38
CA ASP A 249 -12.41 -22.77 31.14
C ASP A 249 -13.18 -22.34 32.41
N THR A 250 -12.51 -22.19 33.55
CA THR A 250 -13.06 -21.71 34.81
C THR A 250 -12.20 -20.65 35.50
N HIS A 251 -11.08 -20.22 34.89
CA HIS A 251 -10.13 -19.27 35.46
C HIS A 251 -9.56 -18.29 34.41
N GLU A 252 -10.05 -17.04 34.41
CA GLU A 252 -9.69 -15.91 33.51
C GLU A 252 -8.19 -15.52 33.41
N ALA A 253 -7.31 -16.24 34.08
CA ALA A 253 -5.86 -16.05 34.11
C ALA A 253 -5.06 -17.28 33.62
N ILE A 254 -5.75 -18.36 33.24
CA ILE A 254 -5.19 -19.57 32.63
C ILE A 254 -5.79 -19.64 31.22
N GLY A 255 -4.96 -19.51 30.20
CA GLY A 255 -5.41 -19.37 28.83
C GLY A 255 -4.27 -19.02 27.88
N PRO A 256 -4.42 -19.23 26.57
CA PRO A 256 -3.39 -18.96 25.57
C PRO A 256 -2.72 -17.59 25.74
N PHE A 257 -1.40 -17.61 25.85
CA PHE A 257 -0.52 -16.45 26.00
C PHE A 257 -0.57 -15.72 27.36
N ALA A 258 -1.03 -16.37 28.44
CA ALA A 258 -0.83 -15.88 29.81
C ALA A 258 0.67 -15.73 30.18
N GLU A 259 0.97 -15.40 31.43
CA GLU A 259 2.34 -15.44 31.95
C GLU A 259 2.44 -16.56 32.98
N GLU A 260 3.39 -17.47 32.79
CA GLU A 260 3.66 -18.56 33.73
C GLU A 260 3.95 -18.06 35.15
N VAL A 261 3.35 -18.76 36.09
CA VAL A 261 3.55 -18.66 37.53
C VAL A 261 4.02 -20.02 38.01
N CYS A 262 5.12 -20.10 38.76
CA CYS A 262 5.61 -21.38 39.26
C CYS A 262 4.71 -21.97 40.38
N ASP A 263 3.58 -22.54 39.98
CA ASP A 263 2.60 -23.22 40.82
C ASP A 263 2.28 -24.66 40.36
N GLY A 264 2.88 -25.09 39.24
CA GLY A 264 2.74 -26.42 38.66
C GLY A 264 1.54 -26.57 37.71
N ILE A 265 0.98 -25.44 37.24
CA ILE A 265 -0.06 -25.36 36.21
C ILE A 265 0.58 -24.82 34.93
N ASP A 266 0.09 -25.29 33.78
CA ASP A 266 0.32 -24.69 32.46
C ASP A 266 -0.61 -23.47 32.38
N ASN A 267 -0.11 -22.26 32.65
CA ASN A 267 -0.94 -21.05 32.67
C ASN A 267 -1.18 -20.53 31.24
N ASP A 268 -0.17 -20.61 30.38
CA ASP A 268 -0.17 -20.07 29.01
C ASP A 268 -0.71 -21.06 27.95
N CYS A 269 -1.03 -22.30 28.36
CA CYS A 269 -1.63 -23.39 27.60
C CYS A 269 -0.80 -23.88 26.38
N ASP A 270 0.54 -23.69 26.37
CA ASP A 270 1.42 -24.23 25.31
C ASP A 270 1.80 -25.73 25.51
N GLY A 271 1.54 -26.29 26.69
CA GLY A 271 1.85 -27.67 27.06
C GLY A 271 3.18 -27.86 27.80
N ALA A 272 3.93 -26.79 28.05
CA ALA A 272 4.92 -26.72 29.12
C ALA A 272 4.24 -26.46 30.48
N ILE A 273 5.03 -26.45 31.55
CA ILE A 273 4.59 -26.14 32.92
C ILE A 273 5.75 -25.42 33.59
N ASP A 274 5.49 -24.25 34.16
CA ASP A 274 6.46 -23.39 34.84
C ASP A 274 7.69 -23.06 33.95
N GLU A 275 7.58 -22.94 32.62
CA GLU A 275 8.75 -22.59 31.82
C GLU A 275 9.21 -21.14 32.04
N GLY A 276 10.50 -20.90 31.79
CA GLY A 276 11.17 -19.72 32.33
C GLY A 276 11.42 -19.78 33.85
N PHE A 277 11.02 -20.83 34.57
CA PHE A 277 11.45 -21.08 35.96
C PHE A 277 12.44 -22.25 36.08
N ALA A 278 13.29 -22.16 37.10
CA ALA A 278 14.15 -23.25 37.54
C ALA A 278 13.36 -24.20 38.47
N SER A 279 13.89 -25.41 38.69
CA SER A 279 13.25 -26.46 39.50
C SER A 279 13.00 -26.14 40.99
N ASP A 280 13.43 -24.97 41.46
CA ASP A 280 13.18 -24.43 42.80
C ASP A 280 12.21 -23.23 42.80
N CYS A 281 11.49 -23.02 41.69
CA CYS A 281 10.60 -21.88 41.43
C CYS A 281 11.29 -20.51 41.49
N THR A 282 12.61 -20.45 41.31
CA THR A 282 13.28 -19.18 40.98
C THR A 282 13.19 -18.93 39.48
N ARG A 283 12.87 -17.70 39.07
CA ARG A 283 12.76 -17.40 37.64
C ARG A 283 14.14 -17.35 36.99
N ILE A 284 14.23 -17.91 35.79
CA ILE A 284 15.46 -17.95 35.00
C ILE A 284 15.68 -16.55 34.43
N CYS A 285 16.81 -15.97 34.81
CA CYS A 285 17.24 -14.65 34.39
C CYS A 285 18.61 -14.80 33.73
N ASP A 286 18.72 -14.46 32.45
CA ASP A 286 20.01 -14.41 31.75
C ASP A 286 20.79 -13.14 32.14
N ILE A 287 20.05 -12.07 32.47
CA ILE A 287 20.55 -10.80 32.97
C ILE A 287 19.64 -10.34 34.12
N GLU A 288 20.20 -9.95 35.27
CA GLU A 288 19.45 -9.40 36.40
C GLU A 288 19.83 -7.94 36.70
N ILE A 289 18.83 -7.07 36.82
CA ILE A 289 18.97 -5.65 37.17
C ILE A 289 18.48 -5.43 38.61
N PRO A 290 19.23 -4.72 39.48
CA PRO A 290 20.44 -3.95 39.20
C PRO A 290 21.76 -4.72 39.44
N THR A 291 21.75 -6.06 39.41
CA THR A 291 22.91 -6.90 39.76
C THR A 291 24.03 -6.83 38.72
N ASP A 292 23.69 -7.02 37.45
CA ASP A 292 24.64 -7.08 36.33
C ASP A 292 24.82 -5.73 35.62
N PHE A 293 23.73 -4.94 35.54
CA PHE A 293 23.69 -3.61 34.92
C PHE A 293 22.99 -2.60 35.83
N ALA A 294 23.39 -1.34 35.75
CA ALA A 294 22.85 -0.26 36.59
C ALA A 294 21.57 0.39 36.03
N THR A 295 21.28 0.17 34.75
CA THR A 295 20.14 0.71 34.00
C THR A 295 19.52 -0.40 33.16
N ILE A 296 18.27 -0.20 32.76
CA ILE A 296 17.55 -1.12 31.87
C ILE A 296 18.09 -1.03 30.44
N GLN A 297 18.37 0.18 29.94
CA GLN A 297 18.89 0.37 28.60
C GLN A 297 20.27 -0.28 28.39
N ASP A 298 21.19 -0.23 29.37
CA ASP A 298 22.51 -0.86 29.23
C ASP A 298 22.41 -2.39 29.09
N ALA A 299 21.45 -3.01 29.78
CA ALA A 299 21.18 -4.44 29.67
C ALA A 299 20.56 -4.81 28.32
N ILE A 300 19.58 -4.02 27.84
CA ILE A 300 19.00 -4.19 26.50
C ILE A 300 20.09 -4.07 25.44
N GLU A 301 21.01 -3.10 25.56
CA GLU A 301 22.11 -2.91 24.62
C GLU A 301 23.10 -4.09 24.63
N ALA A 302 23.37 -4.68 25.79
CA ALA A 302 24.25 -5.84 25.95
C ALA A 302 23.65 -7.18 25.44
N ALA A 303 22.33 -7.34 25.53
CA ALA A 303 21.61 -8.54 25.07
C ALA A 303 21.82 -8.83 23.58
N GLN A 304 21.87 -10.09 23.17
CA GLN A 304 22.06 -10.52 21.77
C GLN A 304 20.76 -10.97 21.07
N GLY A 305 19.71 -11.26 21.84
CA GLY A 305 18.44 -11.83 21.40
C GLY A 305 18.22 -13.23 21.99
N GLY A 306 16.99 -13.50 22.42
CA GLY A 306 16.55 -14.72 23.11
C GLY A 306 16.70 -14.66 24.63
N GLU A 307 17.36 -13.65 25.19
CA GLU A 307 17.58 -13.53 26.64
C GLU A 307 16.35 -13.01 27.40
N THR A 308 16.19 -13.48 28.64
CA THR A 308 15.28 -12.92 29.65
C THR A 308 16.04 -11.96 30.57
N ILE A 309 15.68 -10.68 30.50
CA ILE A 309 16.18 -9.60 31.37
C ILE A 309 15.19 -9.41 32.53
N CYS A 310 15.60 -9.82 33.72
CA CYS A 310 14.83 -9.66 34.95
C CYS A 310 15.16 -8.33 35.63
N VAL A 311 14.13 -7.57 35.98
CA VAL A 311 14.27 -6.30 36.72
C VAL A 311 13.65 -6.44 38.11
N ARG A 312 14.46 -6.19 39.14
CA ARG A 312 14.01 -6.13 40.53
C ARG A 312 13.28 -4.84 40.85
N ALA A 313 12.46 -4.89 41.90
CA ALA A 313 11.77 -3.76 42.51
C ALA A 313 12.64 -2.50 42.61
N GLY A 314 12.10 -1.37 42.19
CA GLY A 314 12.82 -0.10 42.09
C GLY A 314 12.15 0.87 41.11
N THR A 315 12.64 2.12 41.12
CA THR A 315 12.26 3.15 40.15
C THR A 315 13.47 3.46 39.27
N TYR A 316 13.34 3.13 37.99
CA TYR A 316 14.38 3.30 36.97
C TYR A 316 14.03 4.55 36.16
N THR A 317 14.78 5.63 36.39
CA THR A 317 14.54 6.93 35.75
C THR A 317 15.27 7.00 34.41
N GLU A 318 14.64 6.46 33.36
CA GLU A 318 15.20 6.34 32.00
C GLU A 318 14.10 6.20 30.94
N THR A 319 14.47 6.27 29.66
CA THR A 319 13.62 5.86 28.54
C THR A 319 14.31 4.72 27.79
N ILE A 320 13.57 3.67 27.46
CA ILE A 320 14.11 2.44 26.89
C ILE A 320 13.67 2.20 25.43
N ASP A 321 14.52 1.50 24.67
CA ASP A 321 14.35 1.14 23.27
C ASP A 321 14.78 -0.31 23.09
N PHE A 322 13.86 -1.18 22.67
CA PHE A 322 14.16 -2.59 22.41
C PHE A 322 15.06 -2.79 21.19
N ALA A 323 15.24 -1.76 20.36
CA ALA A 323 16.21 -1.72 19.27
C ALA A 323 16.14 -2.92 18.30
N GLY A 324 14.93 -3.38 17.99
CA GLY A 324 14.69 -4.52 17.09
C GLY A 324 14.99 -5.89 17.70
N LYS A 325 15.31 -5.98 18.99
CA LYS A 325 15.72 -7.23 19.65
C LYS A 325 14.51 -8.05 20.10
N ALA A 326 14.57 -9.35 19.82
CA ALA A 326 13.69 -10.36 20.41
C ALA A 326 14.22 -10.70 21.81
N ILE A 327 13.73 -10.01 22.84
CA ILE A 327 14.12 -10.21 24.26
C ILE A 327 12.89 -10.10 25.16
N ALA A 328 12.93 -10.79 26.29
CA ALA A 328 11.90 -10.68 27.32
C ALA A 328 12.40 -9.77 28.46
N LEU A 329 11.87 -8.56 28.57
CA LEU A 329 12.15 -7.64 29.67
C LEU A 329 11.02 -7.69 30.69
N ILE A 330 11.30 -8.09 31.92
CA ILE A 330 10.23 -8.38 32.89
C ILE A 330 10.56 -7.91 34.31
N GLY A 331 9.64 -7.15 34.91
CA GLY A 331 9.68 -6.72 36.31
C GLY A 331 9.22 -7.84 37.25
N ILE A 332 10.18 -8.61 37.79
CA ILE A 332 9.90 -9.88 38.48
C ILE A 332 9.29 -9.72 39.88
N ASP A 333 9.36 -8.52 40.46
CA ASP A 333 8.67 -8.18 41.70
C ASP A 333 7.30 -7.50 41.43
N GLY A 334 6.86 -7.45 40.17
CA GLY A 334 5.55 -6.97 39.73
C GLY A 334 5.46 -5.45 39.49
N PRO A 335 4.37 -4.98 38.84
CA PRO A 335 4.24 -3.59 38.40
C PRO A 335 4.06 -2.59 39.55
N GLU A 336 3.54 -3.04 40.70
CA GLU A 336 3.38 -2.22 41.92
C GLU A 336 4.73 -1.79 42.53
N GLU A 337 5.78 -2.62 42.35
CA GLU A 337 7.10 -2.42 42.96
C GLU A 337 8.18 -2.06 41.91
N THR A 338 7.94 -2.33 40.62
CA THR A 338 8.89 -2.11 39.52
C THR A 338 8.40 -1.02 38.56
N THR A 339 9.06 0.13 38.55
CA THR A 339 8.64 1.32 37.78
C THR A 339 9.72 1.77 36.80
N ILE A 340 9.33 2.01 35.54
CA ILE A 340 10.12 2.77 34.56
C ILE A 340 9.51 4.18 34.46
N ASP A 341 10.28 5.22 34.76
CA ASP A 341 9.85 6.61 34.80
C ASP A 341 10.71 7.48 33.86
N ALA A 342 10.09 8.07 32.85
CA ALA A 342 10.80 8.95 31.91
C ALA A 342 11.08 10.37 32.44
N ASP A 343 10.64 10.75 33.66
CA ASP A 343 10.82 12.08 34.28
C ASP A 343 10.47 13.27 33.35
N GLY A 344 9.38 13.15 32.61
CA GLY A 344 8.93 14.18 31.67
C GLY A 344 9.68 14.22 30.32
N SER A 345 10.51 13.21 30.03
CA SER A 345 11.21 13.01 28.75
C SER A 345 10.28 12.43 27.67
N ASP A 346 10.83 11.79 26.64
CA ASP A 346 10.10 11.13 25.54
C ASP A 346 9.27 9.91 26.03
N SER A 347 8.82 9.09 25.09
CA SER A 347 8.16 7.80 25.27
C SER A 347 8.98 6.92 26.21
N VAL A 348 8.38 6.41 27.28
CA VAL A 348 9.07 5.61 28.32
C VAL A 348 9.64 4.33 27.71
N VAL A 349 8.87 3.66 26.85
CA VAL A 349 9.26 2.44 26.15
C VAL A 349 9.01 2.58 24.65
N ARG A 350 9.98 2.13 23.84
CA ARG A 350 9.93 2.21 22.37
C ARG A 350 10.17 0.85 21.71
N PHE A 351 9.26 0.49 20.83
CA PHE A 351 9.34 -0.62 19.86
C PHE A 351 9.14 -0.01 18.48
N VAL A 352 10.24 0.35 17.81
CA VAL A 352 10.20 1.18 16.59
C VAL A 352 11.13 0.67 15.48
N GLN A 353 11.65 -0.55 15.60
CA GLN A 353 12.65 -1.13 14.71
C GLN A 353 12.28 -2.53 14.20
N GLY A 354 10.98 -2.86 14.19
CA GLY A 354 10.47 -4.13 13.67
C GLY A 354 10.46 -5.27 14.70
N GLU A 355 10.37 -4.94 15.98
CA GLU A 355 10.32 -5.91 17.07
C GLU A 355 9.14 -6.89 16.87
N GLY A 356 9.43 -8.19 16.87
CA GLY A 356 8.44 -9.24 16.71
C GLY A 356 7.74 -9.62 18.02
N ARG A 357 6.87 -10.64 17.95
CA ARG A 357 6.17 -11.23 19.11
C ARG A 357 7.07 -11.87 20.19
N GLU A 358 8.35 -12.03 19.92
CA GLU A 358 9.37 -12.45 20.90
C GLU A 358 9.94 -11.28 21.72
N ALA A 359 9.62 -10.02 21.35
CA ALA A 359 9.88 -8.87 22.22
C ALA A 359 8.74 -8.78 23.25
N ILE A 360 9.06 -9.06 24.52
CA ILE A 360 8.09 -9.11 25.62
C ILE A 360 8.41 -8.02 26.63
N LEU A 361 7.39 -7.30 27.08
CA LEU A 361 7.45 -6.42 28.25
C LEU A 361 6.38 -6.83 29.25
N SER A 362 6.78 -7.29 30.44
CA SER A 362 5.83 -7.62 31.52
C SER A 362 6.20 -7.03 32.88
N GLY A 363 5.21 -6.81 33.75
CA GLY A 363 5.43 -6.56 35.18
C GLY A 363 5.94 -5.17 35.56
N PHE A 364 5.64 -4.11 34.79
CA PHE A 364 6.10 -2.75 35.08
C PHE A 364 4.97 -1.72 35.24
N THR A 365 5.15 -0.78 36.17
CA THR A 365 4.56 0.56 36.05
C THR A 365 5.35 1.37 35.02
N ILE A 366 4.65 1.94 34.04
CA ILE A 366 5.21 2.77 32.96
C ILE A 366 4.69 4.19 33.12
N THR A 367 5.56 5.15 33.46
CA THR A 367 5.14 6.51 33.85
C THR A 367 6.08 7.63 33.40
N GLY A 368 5.60 8.87 33.57
CA GLY A 368 6.38 10.10 33.38
C GLY A 368 6.61 10.53 31.94
N GLY A 369 6.33 9.71 30.92
CA GLY A 369 6.69 10.02 29.53
C GLY A 369 5.79 11.05 28.85
N VAL A 370 6.42 11.91 28.05
CA VAL A 370 5.84 13.11 27.41
C VAL A 370 6.34 13.20 25.97
N ALA A 371 5.64 12.50 25.06
CA ALA A 371 6.01 12.40 23.65
C ALA A 371 5.00 13.11 22.73
N ARG A 372 5.28 13.14 21.43
CA ARG A 372 4.28 13.54 20.42
C ARG A 372 3.23 12.44 20.21
N GLU A 373 3.69 11.20 20.21
CA GLU A 373 2.96 9.95 19.99
C GLU A 373 3.50 8.92 20.97
N GLY A 374 2.65 8.07 21.58
CA GLY A 374 3.10 6.96 22.43
C GLY A 374 3.79 7.35 23.74
N GLY A 375 3.36 8.43 24.41
CA GLY A 375 4.03 8.97 25.60
C GLY A 375 4.35 7.96 26.72
N GLY A 376 3.54 6.92 26.92
CA GLY A 376 3.92 5.78 27.76
C GLY A 376 4.75 4.78 26.97
N ILE A 377 4.08 4.06 26.07
CA ILE A 377 4.69 3.10 25.15
C ILE A 377 4.43 3.57 23.72
N ARG A 378 5.47 3.57 22.88
CA ARG A 378 5.39 3.80 21.44
C ARG A 378 5.69 2.50 20.70
N ILE A 379 4.74 2.05 19.89
CA ILE A 379 4.86 0.91 18.98
C ILE A 379 4.72 1.45 17.55
N GLU A 380 5.71 1.18 16.70
CA GLU A 380 5.74 1.62 15.30
C GLU A 380 6.33 0.52 14.42
N ALA A 381 5.53 -0.01 13.49
CA ALA A 381 5.89 -1.14 12.62
C ALA A 381 6.40 -2.39 13.39
N ALA A 382 5.96 -2.58 14.63
CA ALA A 382 6.35 -3.66 15.53
C ALA A 382 5.13 -4.38 16.12
N SER A 383 5.36 -5.58 16.66
CA SER A 383 4.34 -6.50 17.19
C SER A 383 4.74 -7.15 18.54
N PRO A 384 5.20 -6.38 19.54
CA PRO A 384 5.62 -6.93 20.84
C PRO A 384 4.43 -7.51 21.63
N ARG A 385 4.72 -8.41 22.57
CA ARG A 385 3.76 -8.87 23.59
C ARG A 385 3.89 -7.97 24.83
N LEU A 386 2.76 -7.48 25.36
CA LEU A 386 2.71 -6.61 26.55
C LEU A 386 1.77 -7.21 27.61
N TYR A 387 2.28 -7.45 28.83
CA TYR A 387 1.51 -8.10 29.91
C TYR A 387 1.70 -7.40 31.26
N HIS A 388 0.72 -7.53 32.17
CA HIS A 388 0.85 -7.09 33.56
C HIS A 388 1.45 -5.67 33.76
N LEU A 389 1.06 -4.71 32.91
CA LEU A 389 1.56 -3.33 32.92
C LEU A 389 0.60 -2.35 33.60
N GLN A 390 1.14 -1.40 34.36
CA GLN A 390 0.41 -0.24 34.88
C GLN A 390 0.85 1.04 34.16
N ILE A 391 0.13 1.44 33.11
CA ILE A 391 0.46 2.62 32.30
C ILE A 391 -0.24 3.85 32.89
N THR A 392 0.50 4.71 33.60
CA THR A 392 -0.07 5.88 34.30
C THR A 392 0.80 7.13 34.12
N GLY A 393 0.31 8.33 34.44
CA GLY A 393 1.13 9.57 34.45
C GLY A 393 1.62 10.12 33.09
N ASN A 394 1.53 9.33 32.01
CA ASN A 394 2.04 9.65 30.69
C ASN A 394 1.16 10.67 29.93
N ARG A 395 1.76 11.42 29.00
CA ARG A 395 1.09 12.47 28.20
C ARG A 395 1.56 12.47 26.75
N THR A 396 0.67 12.83 25.84
CA THR A 396 1.02 13.22 24.47
C THR A 396 0.82 14.72 24.28
N PHE A 397 1.57 15.34 23.37
CA PHE A 397 1.39 16.76 23.02
C PHE A 397 1.35 16.99 21.50
N THR A 398 0.38 17.79 21.07
CA THR A 398 0.29 18.33 19.72
C THR A 398 0.58 19.83 19.75
N TRP A 399 1.53 20.29 18.93
CA TRP A 399 1.69 21.72 18.69
C TRP A 399 0.58 22.20 17.76
N ASN A 400 -0.39 22.94 18.31
CA ASN A 400 -1.28 23.75 17.49
C ASN A 400 -0.44 24.84 16.80
N MET A 401 -0.27 24.72 15.48
CA MET A 401 0.34 25.75 14.62
C MET A 401 -0.68 26.83 14.23
#